data_AF-A0A553GNY7-F1
#
_entry.id   AF-A0A553GNY7-F1
#
_cell.length_a   1.000
_cell.length_b   1.000
_cell.length_c   1.000
_cell.angle_alpha   90.00
_cell.angle_beta   90.00
_cell.angle_gamma   90.00
#
_symmetry.space_group_name_H-M   'P 1'
#
loop_
_entity.id
_entity.type
_entity.pdbx_description
1 polymer ?
#
loop_
_entity_poly.entity_id
_entity_poly.type
_entity_poly.pdbx_seq_one_letter_code
_entity_poly.pdbx_strand_id
1 'polypeptide(L)'
;MKKACYIPARDEVHMPDAKHFYEDEEFYSTLYHEIIHSTGHSKRLSRHQHFPNLNFGSQDYSQEELVAEMGAAYLCGISGIENATIDNSAAYIEGWLRKLKSDKRFIVSAASLAQKAVDYILAAK
;
A
#
# COMPACT_ATOMS: atom_id res chain seq x y z
N MET A 1 -1.22 -19.31 -9.69
CA MET A 1 -0.69 -17.93 -9.73
C MET A 1 0.10 -17.67 -8.45
N LYS A 2 1.35 -17.21 -8.55
CA LYS A 2 2.00 -16.56 -7.40
C LYS A 2 1.29 -15.22 -7.20
N LYS A 3 0.84 -14.91 -5.98
CA LYS A 3 0.24 -13.61 -5.66
C LYS A 3 1.35 -12.56 -5.57
N ALA A 4 1.03 -11.31 -5.86
CA ALA A 4 1.91 -10.19 -5.55
C ALA A 4 2.19 -10.14 -4.03
N CYS A 5 3.42 -9.81 -3.66
CA CYS A 5 3.78 -9.55 -2.26
C CYS A 5 5.15 -8.89 -2.12
N TYR A 6 5.30 -8.03 -1.11
CA TYR A 6 6.56 -7.68 -0.51
C TYR A 6 7.00 -8.73 0.53
N ILE A 7 8.28 -9.13 0.49
CA ILE A 7 8.86 -10.12 1.42
C ILE A 7 9.87 -9.40 2.34
N PRO A 8 9.50 -9.01 3.57
CA PRO A 8 10.36 -8.23 4.46
C PRO A 8 11.70 -8.89 4.78
N ALA A 9 11.72 -10.21 4.98
CA ALA A 9 12.93 -10.96 5.32
C ALA A 9 13.98 -10.96 4.19
N ARG A 10 13.54 -10.76 2.94
CA ARG A 10 14.39 -10.73 1.74
C ARG A 10 14.58 -9.34 1.18
N ASP A 11 13.78 -8.38 1.61
CA ASP A 11 13.74 -7.03 1.05
C ASP A 11 13.48 -7.05 -0.47
N GLU A 12 12.49 -7.85 -0.89
CA GLU A 12 12.15 -8.08 -2.31
C GLU A 12 10.64 -7.89 -2.55
N VAL A 13 10.28 -7.27 -3.67
CA VAL A 13 8.91 -7.23 -4.20
C VAL A 13 8.76 -8.32 -5.26
N HIS A 14 7.77 -9.18 -5.11
CA HIS A 14 7.45 -10.26 -6.04
C HIS A 14 6.14 -9.92 -6.74
N MET A 15 6.14 -9.99 -8.07
CA MET A 15 4.97 -9.74 -8.90
C MET A 15 4.69 -10.92 -9.83
N PRO A 16 3.41 -11.21 -10.14
CA PRO A 16 3.08 -12.01 -11.31
C PRO A 16 3.60 -11.35 -12.59
N ASP A 17 3.84 -12.15 -13.64
CA ASP A 17 4.13 -11.63 -14.98
C ASP A 17 2.95 -10.75 -15.44
N ALA A 18 3.26 -9.55 -15.95
CA ALA A 18 2.31 -8.51 -16.33
C ALA A 18 1.23 -9.03 -17.29
N LYS A 19 1.54 -10.01 -18.14
CA LYS A 19 0.56 -10.62 -19.08
C LYS A 19 -0.63 -11.32 -18.40
N HIS A 20 -0.57 -11.54 -17.09
CA HIS A 20 -1.67 -12.13 -16.32
C HIS A 20 -2.62 -11.08 -15.72
N PHE A 21 -2.32 -9.78 -15.88
CA PHE A 21 -3.22 -8.69 -15.52
C PHE A 21 -4.12 -8.36 -16.71
N TYR A 22 -5.33 -7.88 -16.42
CA TYR A 22 -6.30 -7.57 -17.48
C TYR A 22 -5.97 -6.21 -18.13
N GLU A 23 -5.57 -5.24 -17.32
CA GLU A 23 -5.09 -3.92 -17.77
C GLU A 23 -3.71 -3.60 -17.19
N ASP A 24 -2.95 -2.75 -17.87
CA ASP A 24 -1.62 -2.32 -17.43
C ASP A 24 -1.70 -1.52 -16.12
N GLU A 25 -2.76 -0.72 -15.95
CA GLU A 25 -3.01 0.08 -14.75
C GLU A 25 -3.23 -0.79 -13.50
N GLU A 26 -3.84 -1.97 -13.65
CA GLU A 26 -3.99 -2.93 -12.55
C GLU A 26 -2.64 -3.50 -12.12
N PHE A 27 -1.76 -3.79 -13.10
CA PHE A 27 -0.40 -4.23 -12.82
C PHE A 27 0.37 -3.17 -12.03
N TYR A 28 0.35 -1.92 -12.50
CA TYR A 28 1.06 -0.82 -11.83
C TYR A 28 0.47 -0.48 -10.46
N SER A 29 -0.85 -0.46 -10.32
CA SER A 29 -1.51 -0.27 -9.02
C SER A 29 -1.09 -1.33 -8.00
N THR A 30 -1.08 -2.59 -8.42
CA THR A 30 -0.62 -3.71 -7.57
C THR A 30 0.87 -3.58 -7.24
N LEU A 31 1.70 -3.22 -8.22
CA LEU A 31 3.12 -2.99 -7.98
C LEU A 31 3.36 -1.84 -6.99
N TYR A 32 2.64 -0.72 -7.14
CA TYR A 32 2.75 0.42 -6.24
C TYR A 32 2.37 0.05 -4.81
N HIS A 33 1.32 -0.74 -4.62
CA HIS A 33 0.95 -1.27 -3.30
C HIS A 33 2.13 -2.00 -2.64
N GLU A 34 2.75 -2.95 -3.35
CA GLU A 34 3.89 -3.71 -2.81
C GLU A 34 5.16 -2.87 -2.61
N ILE A 35 5.39 -1.88 -3.48
CA ILE A 35 6.52 -0.94 -3.30
C ILE A 35 6.28 -0.08 -2.05
N ILE A 36 5.06 0.37 -1.77
CA ILE A 36 4.76 1.14 -0.55
C ILE A 36 5.01 0.28 0.69
N HIS A 37 4.63 -1.00 0.69
CA HIS A 37 5.01 -1.93 1.77
C HIS A 37 6.53 -1.99 1.94
N SER A 38 7.27 -2.06 0.84
CA SER A 38 8.73 -2.10 0.91
C SER A 38 9.28 -0.91 1.70
N THR A 39 8.76 0.31 1.53
CA THR A 39 9.25 1.51 2.26
C THR A 39 9.21 1.36 3.78
N GLY A 40 8.37 0.48 4.33
CA GLY A 40 8.27 0.25 5.78
C GLY A 40 9.45 -0.52 6.39
N HIS A 41 10.34 -1.08 5.57
CA HIS A 41 11.51 -1.81 6.03
C HIS A 41 12.49 -0.94 6.85
N SER A 42 13.28 -1.60 7.71
CA SER A 42 14.22 -0.96 8.65
C SER A 42 15.33 -0.14 7.99
N LYS A 43 15.65 -0.42 6.72
CA LYS A 43 16.65 0.35 5.95
C LYS A 43 16.08 1.63 5.31
N ARG A 44 14.77 1.87 5.48
CA ARG A 44 14.02 2.94 4.83
C ARG A 44 13.26 3.74 5.90
N LEU A 45 11.93 3.71 5.88
CA LEU A 45 11.12 4.47 6.84
C LEU A 45 10.92 3.76 8.18
N SER A 46 11.41 2.51 8.32
CA SER A 46 11.36 1.73 9.56
C SER A 46 9.97 1.56 10.18
N ARG A 47 8.92 1.73 9.38
CA ARG A 47 7.52 1.70 9.83
C ARG A 47 7.14 0.34 10.42
N HIS A 48 7.63 -0.76 9.87
CA HIS A 48 7.32 -2.12 10.33
C HIS A 48 7.79 -2.40 11.76
N GLN A 49 8.80 -1.67 12.26
CA GLN A 49 9.27 -1.82 13.64
C GLN A 49 8.27 -1.29 14.68
N HIS A 50 7.36 -0.40 14.24
CA HIS A 50 6.29 0.15 15.08
C HIS A 50 5.03 -0.72 15.09
N PHE A 51 5.01 -1.79 14.29
CA PHE A 51 3.90 -2.72 14.15
C PHE A 51 4.29 -4.08 14.75
N PRO A 52 4.13 -4.28 16.08
CA PRO A 52 4.57 -5.48 16.76
C PRO A 52 3.85 -6.76 16.30
N ASN A 53 2.69 -6.65 15.67
CA ASN A 53 1.92 -7.79 15.20
C ASN A 53 1.47 -7.67 13.73
N LEU A 54 2.32 -8.01 12.77
CA LEU A 54 1.94 -8.04 11.34
C LEU A 54 1.22 -9.34 10.90
N ASN A 55 0.59 -10.07 11.82
CA ASN A 55 -0.23 -11.22 11.44
C ASN A 55 -1.53 -10.77 10.76
N PHE A 56 -1.95 -11.51 9.73
CA PHE A 56 -3.18 -11.23 9.00
C PHE A 56 -4.38 -11.06 9.94
N GLY A 57 -5.13 -9.97 9.77
CA GLY A 57 -6.31 -9.64 10.57
C GLY A 57 -6.01 -8.95 11.91
N SER A 58 -4.74 -8.73 12.27
CA SER A 58 -4.41 -7.87 13.41
C SER A 58 -4.70 -6.40 13.09
N GLN A 59 -4.76 -5.57 14.13
CA GLN A 59 -4.89 -4.12 13.96
C GLN A 59 -3.65 -3.52 13.28
N ASP A 60 -2.44 -3.93 13.68
CA ASP A 60 -1.19 -3.42 13.12
C ASP A 60 -1.04 -3.74 11.63
N TYR A 61 -1.34 -5.00 11.27
CA TYR A 61 -1.42 -5.44 9.88
C TYR A 61 -2.41 -4.58 9.09
N SER A 62 -3.60 -4.35 9.65
CA SER A 62 -4.63 -3.53 9.01
C SER A 62 -4.19 -2.07 8.80
N GLN A 63 -3.31 -1.51 9.65
CA GLN A 63 -2.79 -0.14 9.41
C GLN A 63 -1.78 -0.14 8.29
N GLU A 64 -0.88 -1.12 8.27
CA GLU A 64 0.14 -1.23 7.22
C GLU A 64 -0.50 -1.43 5.84
N GLU A 65 -1.54 -2.25 5.73
CA GLU A 65 -2.32 -2.41 4.49
C GLU A 65 -3.01 -1.10 4.09
N LEU A 66 -3.60 -0.37 5.04
CA LEU A 66 -4.22 0.92 4.70
C LEU A 66 -3.19 1.94 4.22
N VAL A 67 -1.98 1.94 4.79
CA VAL A 67 -0.86 2.75 4.32
C VAL A 67 -0.47 2.37 2.89
N ALA A 68 -0.39 1.08 2.58
CA ALA A 68 -0.09 0.58 1.24
C ALA A 68 -1.14 0.98 0.21
N GLU A 69 -2.43 0.79 0.53
CA GLU A 69 -3.53 1.16 -0.37
C GLU A 69 -3.60 2.66 -0.65
N MET A 70 -3.48 3.49 0.38
CA MET A 70 -3.47 4.94 0.21
C MET A 70 -2.25 5.41 -0.59
N GLY A 71 -1.08 4.85 -0.30
CA GLY A 71 0.15 5.19 -1.02
C GLY A 71 0.11 4.77 -2.48
N ALA A 72 -0.45 3.60 -2.78
CA ALA A 72 -0.67 3.13 -4.14
C ALA A 72 -1.63 4.06 -4.90
N ALA A 73 -2.75 4.43 -4.29
CA ALA A 73 -3.69 5.36 -4.88
C ALA A 73 -3.06 6.74 -5.17
N TYR A 74 -2.19 7.23 -4.29
CA TYR A 74 -1.45 8.48 -4.51
C TYR A 74 -0.50 8.35 -5.70
N LEU A 75 0.27 7.26 -5.79
CA LEU A 75 1.15 7.01 -6.93
C LEU A 75 0.37 6.88 -8.23
N CYS A 76 -0.77 6.19 -8.23
CA CYS A 76 -1.65 6.09 -9.39
C CYS A 76 -2.13 7.47 -9.87
N GLY A 77 -2.53 8.36 -8.95
CA GLY A 77 -2.91 9.74 -9.29
C GLY A 77 -1.75 10.59 -9.78
N ILE A 78 -0.53 10.36 -9.27
CA ILE A 78 0.68 11.05 -9.73
C ILE A 78 1.10 10.57 -11.13
N SER A 79 0.92 9.28 -11.44
CA SER A 79 1.24 8.69 -12.73
C SER A 79 0.14 8.85 -13.78
N GLY A 80 -1.05 9.35 -13.40
CA GLY A 80 -2.18 9.59 -14.32
C GLY A 80 -2.99 8.34 -14.68
N ILE A 81 -2.96 7.30 -13.83
CA ILE A 81 -3.69 6.03 -14.04
C ILE A 81 -4.84 5.84 -13.05
N GLU A 82 -5.19 6.88 -12.28
CA GLU A 82 -6.22 6.84 -11.25
C GLU A 82 -7.60 6.50 -11.82
N ASN A 83 -7.94 6.98 -13.01
CA ASN A 83 -9.27 6.76 -13.58
C ASN A 83 -9.57 5.27 -13.83
N ALA A 84 -8.55 4.44 -14.07
CA ALA A 84 -8.70 2.99 -14.21
C ALA A 84 -8.76 2.26 -12.86
N THR A 85 -8.40 2.91 -11.76
CA THR A 85 -8.14 2.26 -10.46
C THR A 85 -8.92 2.87 -9.29
N ILE A 86 -9.63 3.98 -9.50
CA ILE A 86 -10.31 4.75 -8.46
C ILE A 86 -11.43 3.98 -7.77
N ASP A 87 -12.22 3.22 -8.53
CA ASP A 87 -13.31 2.42 -7.97
C ASP A 87 -12.79 1.30 -7.08
N ASN A 88 -11.71 0.64 -7.50
CA ASN A 88 -11.02 -0.37 -6.70
C ASN A 88 -10.49 0.25 -5.40
N SER A 89 -9.73 1.35 -5.52
CA SER A 89 -9.15 2.06 -4.37
C SER A 89 -10.22 2.52 -3.38
N ALA A 90 -11.33 3.08 -3.88
CA ALA A 90 -12.44 3.53 -3.06
C ALA A 90 -13.15 2.38 -2.34
N ALA A 91 -13.41 1.26 -3.03
CA ALA A 91 -14.01 0.08 -2.43
C ALA A 91 -13.15 -0.52 -1.30
N TYR A 92 -11.82 -0.52 -1.48
CA TYR A 92 -10.88 -0.96 -0.44
C TYR A 92 -10.88 -0.03 0.77
N ILE A 93 -10.77 1.28 0.57
CA ILE A 93 -10.80 2.28 1.65
C ILE A 93 -12.14 2.21 2.41
N GLU A 94 -13.26 2.04 1.71
CA GLU A 94 -14.58 1.88 2.33
C GLU A 94 -14.68 0.58 3.14
N GLY A 95 -14.10 -0.52 2.63
CA GLY A 95 -13.97 -1.78 3.36
C GLY A 95 -13.19 -1.61 4.67
N TRP A 96 -12.11 -0.84 4.64
CA TRP A 96 -11.30 -0.53 5.81
C TRP A 96 -12.04 0.38 6.80
N LEU A 97 -12.73 1.41 6.32
CA LEU A 97 -13.60 2.28 7.13
C LEU A 97 -14.59 1.46 7.98
N ARG A 98 -15.22 0.45 7.38
CA ARG A 98 -16.14 -0.46 8.08
C ARG A 98 -15.42 -1.30 9.15
N LYS A 99 -14.28 -1.91 8.80
CA LYS A 99 -13.50 -2.76 9.73
C LYS A 99 -12.98 -1.98 10.95
N LEU A 100 -12.61 -0.72 10.74
CA LEU A 100 -12.05 0.16 11.77
C LEU A 100 -13.13 0.88 12.60
N LYS A 101 -14.41 0.48 12.45
CA LYS A 101 -15.57 1.10 13.15
C LYS A 101 -15.58 2.63 13.04
N SER A 102 -15.12 3.17 11.91
CA SER A 102 -15.05 4.61 11.67
C SER A 102 -14.12 5.42 12.60
N ASP A 103 -13.07 4.84 13.19
CA ASP A 103 -12.04 5.64 13.89
C ASP A 103 -11.23 6.47 12.88
N LYS A 104 -11.67 7.72 12.68
CA LYS A 104 -11.09 8.66 11.71
C LYS A 104 -9.62 8.97 11.97
N ARG A 105 -9.13 8.83 13.21
CA ARG A 105 -7.72 9.12 13.55
C ARG A 105 -6.77 8.16 12.84
N PHE A 106 -7.22 6.92 12.67
CA PHE A 106 -6.46 5.88 12.00
C PHE A 106 -6.21 6.22 10.53
N ILE A 107 -7.23 6.71 9.85
CA ILE A 107 -7.18 7.11 8.44
C ILE A 107 -6.20 8.27 8.26
N VAL A 108 -6.27 9.29 9.12
CA VAL A 108 -5.37 10.43 9.07
C VAL A 108 -3.92 9.99 9.31
N SER A 109 -3.70 9.09 10.27
CA SER A 109 -2.38 8.51 10.53
C SER A 109 -1.87 7.72 9.33
N ALA A 110 -2.69 6.85 8.76
CA ALA A 110 -2.34 6.04 7.60
C ALA A 110 -2.03 6.92 6.37
N ALA A 111 -2.84 7.95 6.11
CA ALA A 111 -2.60 8.91 5.04
C ALA A 111 -1.27 9.65 5.21
N SER A 112 -0.92 10.06 6.43
CA SER A 112 0.38 10.72 6.71
C SER A 112 1.55 9.77 6.47
N LEU A 113 1.44 8.51 6.88
CA LEU A 113 2.47 7.48 6.65
C LEU A 113 2.58 7.10 5.17
N ALA A 114 1.46 7.04 4.46
CA ALA A 114 1.39 6.81 3.02
C ALA A 114 2.10 7.93 2.26
N GLN A 115 1.82 9.20 2.60
CA GLN A 115 2.50 10.34 1.98
C GLN A 115 4.02 10.24 2.16
N LYS A 116 4.51 9.95 3.36
CA LYS A 116 5.95 9.75 3.60
C LYS A 116 6.55 8.64 2.74
N ALA A 117 5.81 7.55 2.52
CA ALA A 117 6.23 6.45 1.66
C ALA A 117 6.30 6.88 0.18
N VAL A 118 5.31 7.63 -0.29
CA VAL A 118 5.29 8.20 -1.63
C VAL A 118 6.44 9.18 -1.82
N ASP A 119 6.66 10.09 -0.88
CA ASP A 119 7.76 11.06 -0.92
C ASP A 119 9.12 10.36 -0.99
N TYR A 120 9.29 9.28 -0.20
CA TYR A 120 10.49 8.44 -0.23
C TYR A 120 10.73 7.82 -1.62
N ILE A 121 9.68 7.29 -2.25
CA ILE A 121 9.76 6.67 -3.59
C ILE A 121 10.10 7.70 -4.66
N LEU A 122 9.48 8.88 -4.60
CA LEU A 122 9.67 9.95 -5.56
C LEU A 122 10.96 10.76 -5.32
N ALA A 123 11.68 10.48 -4.24
CA ALA A 123 12.77 11.31 -3.74
C ALA A 123 12.36 12.79 -3.60
N ALA A 124 11.09 13.03 -3.26
CA ALA A 124 10.56 14.35 -3.01
C ALA A 124 11.15 14.88 -1.69
N LYS A 125 11.59 16.15 -1.68
CA LYS A 125 12.21 16.81 -0.54
C LYS A 125 11.20 17.36 0.44
#